data_AF-A0A2G9U017-F1
#
_entry.id   AF-A0A2G9U017-F1
#
_cell.length_a   1.000
_cell.length_b   1.000
_cell.length_c   1.000
_cell.angle_alpha   90.00
_cell.angle_beta   90.00
_cell.angle_gamma   90.00
#
_symmetry.space_group_name_H-M   'P 1'
#
loop_
_entity.id
_entity.type
_entity.pdbx_description
1 polymer ?
#
loop_
_entity_poly.entity_id
_entity_poly.type
_entity_poly.pdbx_seq_one_letter_code
_entity_poly.pdbx_strand_id
1 'polypeptide(L)'
;MLLRSEQQRRRCRQREKRGRQIAKRLQDMNHSWSGDRTFQETRKIVGAIIQNILFKEYLPKMLGVAHSKVMGEYKGYDSNVDATIANEFTTSAFRFGHGMIENQHFSGGVDPIIRGFMSTAVKRPHRMTPAITEKMFG
;
A
#
# COMPACT_ATOMS: atom_id res chain seq x y z
N MET A 1 -27.85 -18.87 -6.53
CA MET A 1 -27.02 -17.89 -7.28
C MET A 1 -26.90 -16.52 -6.59
N LEU A 2 -27.93 -16.05 -5.85
CA LEU A 2 -27.94 -14.73 -5.17
C LEU A 2 -26.97 -14.58 -3.97
N LEU A 3 -26.68 -15.66 -3.23
CA LEU A 3 -25.82 -15.63 -2.02
C LEU A 3 -24.34 -15.31 -2.29
N ARG A 4 -23.81 -15.61 -3.49
CA ARG A 4 -22.43 -15.24 -3.87
C ARG A 4 -22.28 -13.73 -4.05
N SER A 5 -23.34 -13.03 -4.48
CA SER A 5 -23.34 -11.58 -4.69
C SER A 5 -23.25 -10.78 -3.38
N GLU A 6 -23.87 -11.25 -2.30
CA GLU A 6 -23.82 -10.57 -1.00
C GLU A 6 -22.47 -10.73 -0.30
N GLN A 7 -21.83 -11.90 -0.39
CA GLN A 7 -20.48 -12.10 0.11
C GLN A 7 -19.46 -11.23 -0.65
N GLN A 8 -19.61 -11.07 -1.97
CA GLN A 8 -18.77 -10.14 -2.75
C GLN A 8 -19.02 -8.67 -2.36
N ARG A 9 -20.27 -8.25 -2.12
CA ARG A 9 -20.60 -6.91 -1.61
C ARG A 9 -20.10 -6.67 -0.18
N ARG A 10 -20.09 -7.68 0.68
CA ARG A 10 -19.50 -7.61 2.05
C ARG A 10 -17.96 -7.54 2.01
N ARG A 11 -17.32 -8.20 1.04
CA ARG A 11 -15.86 -8.17 0.84
C ARG A 11 -15.34 -6.83 0.31
N CYS A 12 -16.10 -6.17 -0.57
CA CYS A 12 -15.79 -4.80 -1.03
C CYS A 12 -15.80 -3.79 0.14
N ARG A 13 -16.74 -3.97 1.09
CA ARG A 13 -16.93 -3.09 2.25
C ARG A 13 -15.76 -3.03 3.26
N GLN A 14 -14.82 -3.98 3.23
CA GLN A 14 -13.76 -4.06 4.25
C GLN A 14 -12.55 -3.16 3.92
N ARG A 15 -12.18 -2.99 2.64
CA ARG A 15 -11.03 -2.17 2.20
C ARG A 15 -11.25 -0.66 2.37
N GLU A 16 -12.50 -0.24 2.31
CA GLU A 16 -12.91 1.16 2.31
C GLU A 16 -13.15 1.71 3.74
N LYS A 17 -12.91 0.92 4.81
CA LYS A 17 -13.29 1.28 6.19
C LYS A 17 -12.55 2.50 6.74
N ARG A 18 -11.23 2.60 6.56
CA ARG A 18 -10.45 3.73 7.10
C ARG A 18 -10.76 5.04 6.37
N GLY A 19 -10.79 5.02 5.05
CA GLY A 19 -11.19 6.19 4.24
C GLY A 19 -12.60 6.66 4.58
N ARG A 20 -13.56 5.73 4.70
CA ARG A 20 -14.92 6.06 5.14
C ARG A 20 -14.99 6.60 6.56
N GLN A 21 -14.20 6.07 7.48
CA GLN A 21 -14.17 6.58 8.84
C GLN A 21 -13.60 8.00 8.89
N ILE A 22 -12.56 8.28 8.10
CA ILE A 22 -12.01 9.65 7.96
C ILE A 22 -13.07 10.57 7.36
N ALA A 23 -13.72 10.17 6.26
CA ALA A 23 -14.79 10.95 5.62
C ALA A 23 -15.94 11.24 6.59
N LYS A 24 -16.40 10.23 7.35
CA LYS A 24 -17.44 10.39 8.36
C LYS A 24 -17.03 11.42 9.42
N ARG A 25 -15.83 11.28 9.98
CA ARG A 25 -15.32 12.23 10.99
C ARG A 25 -15.20 13.64 10.43
N LEU A 26 -14.77 13.80 9.18
CA LEU A 26 -14.70 15.12 8.53
C LEU A 26 -16.08 15.75 8.35
N GLN A 27 -17.08 14.96 7.95
CA GLN A 27 -18.47 15.41 7.81
C GLN A 27 -19.08 15.77 9.17
N ASP A 28 -18.82 14.96 10.20
CA ASP A 28 -19.31 15.21 11.57
C ASP A 28 -18.71 16.49 12.18
N MET A 29 -17.48 16.87 11.80
CA MET A 29 -16.86 18.13 12.23
C MET A 29 -17.27 19.32 11.35
N ASN A 30 -17.60 19.08 10.08
CA ASN A 30 -17.89 20.12 9.09
C ASN A 30 -19.23 19.84 8.39
N HIS A 31 -20.33 20.01 9.13
CA HIS A 31 -21.66 19.70 8.62
C HIS A 31 -22.06 20.46 7.34
N SER A 32 -21.47 21.64 7.09
CA SER A 32 -21.71 22.45 5.89
C SER A 32 -20.95 21.99 4.64
N TRP A 33 -20.04 21.02 4.74
CA TRP A 33 -19.29 20.55 3.59
C TRP A 33 -20.15 19.71 2.65
N SER A 34 -19.97 19.93 1.35
CA SER A 34 -20.52 19.07 0.30
C SER A 34 -19.80 17.72 0.27
N GLY A 35 -20.48 16.70 -0.26
CA GLY A 35 -19.90 15.36 -0.42
C GLY A 35 -18.59 15.35 -1.21
N ASP A 36 -18.49 16.18 -2.27
CA ASP A 36 -17.27 16.30 -3.07
C ASP A 36 -16.10 16.87 -2.27
N ARG A 37 -16.35 17.90 -1.46
CA ARG A 37 -15.31 18.46 -0.60
C ARG A 37 -14.84 17.43 0.42
N THR A 38 -15.77 16.75 1.09
CA THR A 38 -15.44 15.68 2.05
C THR A 38 -14.64 14.56 1.40
N PHE A 39 -14.96 14.18 0.16
CA PHE A 39 -14.19 13.19 -0.59
C PHE A 39 -12.76 13.65 -0.91
N GLN A 40 -12.59 14.85 -1.45
CA GLN A 40 -11.25 15.36 -1.81
C GLN A 40 -10.36 15.54 -0.58
N GLU A 41 -10.89 16.06 0.53
CA GLU A 41 -10.14 16.20 1.79
C GLU A 41 -9.78 14.83 2.38
N THR A 42 -10.71 13.86 2.33
CA THR A 42 -10.41 12.48 2.73
C THR A 42 -9.29 11.89 1.87
N ARG A 43 -9.34 12.07 0.54
CA ARG A 43 -8.32 11.59 -0.39
C ARG A 43 -6.96 12.23 -0.10
N LYS A 44 -6.93 13.53 0.18
CA LYS A 44 -5.71 14.28 0.54
C LYS A 44 -5.06 13.71 1.80
N ILE A 45 -5.85 13.46 2.85
CA ILE A 45 -5.35 12.88 4.11
C ILE A 45 -4.81 11.46 3.89
N VAL A 46 -5.54 10.61 3.16
CA VAL A 46 -5.09 9.24 2.87
C VAL A 46 -3.79 9.26 2.05
N GLY A 47 -3.65 10.18 1.10
CA GLY A 47 -2.41 10.40 0.35
C GLY A 47 -1.23 10.76 1.28
N ALA A 48 -1.44 11.68 2.21
CA ALA A 48 -0.44 12.06 3.20
C ALA A 48 -0.03 10.90 4.12
N ILE A 49 -0.99 10.07 4.54
CA ILE A 49 -0.71 8.86 5.34
C ILE A 49 0.17 7.88 4.56
N ILE A 50 -0.16 7.62 3.29
CA ILE A 50 0.61 6.71 2.44
C ILE A 50 2.04 7.25 2.25
N GLN A 51 2.19 8.54 1.93
CA GLN A 51 3.51 9.17 1.80
C GLN A 51 4.31 9.11 3.09
N ASN A 52 3.69 9.39 4.24
CA ASN A 52 4.38 9.33 5.53
C ASN A 52 4.88 7.92 5.85
N ILE A 53 4.05 6.89 5.65
CA ILE A 53 4.47 5.49 5.82
C ILE A 53 5.60 5.15 4.85
N LEU A 54 5.49 5.55 3.59
CA LEU A 54 6.48 5.25 2.56
C LEU A 54 7.85 5.85 2.91
N PHE A 55 7.92 7.15 3.15
CA PHE A 55 9.18 7.86 3.35
C PHE A 55 9.76 7.68 4.75
N LYS A 56 8.94 7.56 5.81
CA LYS A 56 9.44 7.46 7.19
C LYS A 56 9.59 6.03 7.70
N GLU A 57 8.82 5.08 7.18
CA GLU A 57 8.82 3.71 7.72
C GLU A 57 9.34 2.68 6.72
N TYR A 58 8.92 2.75 5.46
CA TYR A 58 9.25 1.74 4.45
C TYR A 58 10.64 1.94 3.85
N LEU A 59 10.92 3.12 3.29
CA LEU A 59 12.19 3.40 2.61
C LEU A 59 13.43 3.26 3.51
N PRO A 60 13.44 3.69 4.78
CA PRO A 60 14.59 3.47 5.66
C PRO A 60 14.90 1.99 5.88
N LYS A 61 13.86 1.15 6.02
CA LYS A 61 14.02 -0.30 6.20
C LYS A 61 14.47 -0.99 4.91
N MET A 62 14.04 -0.48 3.75
CA MET A 62 14.36 -1.05 2.43
C MET A 62 15.78 -0.67 1.98
N LEU A 63 16.16 0.61 2.09
CA LEU A 63 17.46 1.12 1.65
C LEU A 63 18.57 0.90 2.70
N GLY A 64 18.21 0.69 3.97
CA GLY A 64 19.16 0.46 5.05
C GLY A 64 20.17 1.61 5.17
N VAL A 65 21.46 1.26 5.21
CA VAL A 65 22.57 2.24 5.35
C VAL A 65 22.63 3.26 4.20
N ALA A 66 22.08 2.94 3.03
CA ALA A 66 22.07 3.86 1.89
C ALA A 66 21.01 4.95 2.02
N HIS A 67 20.03 4.81 2.94
CA HIS A 67 18.90 5.73 3.05
C HIS A 67 19.33 7.19 3.26
N SER A 68 20.25 7.44 4.20
CA SER A 68 20.72 8.80 4.51
C SER A 68 21.43 9.45 3.32
N LYS A 69 22.20 8.66 2.56
CA LYS A 69 22.93 9.13 1.38
C LYS A 69 22.01 9.44 0.20
N VAL A 70 20.96 8.63 0.00
CA VAL A 70 20.08 8.74 -1.18
C VAL A 70 18.96 9.75 -0.95
N MET A 71 18.32 9.74 0.22
CA MET A 71 17.12 10.56 0.46
C MET A 71 17.44 11.90 1.13
N GLY A 72 18.40 11.92 2.06
CA GLY A 72 18.69 13.11 2.86
C GLY A 72 17.48 13.64 3.65
N GLU A 73 17.61 14.84 4.20
CA GLU A 73 16.48 15.58 4.79
C GLU A 73 15.67 16.28 3.69
N TYR A 74 14.35 16.32 3.86
CA TYR A 74 13.47 17.02 2.92
C TYR A 74 13.67 18.54 3.03
N LYS A 75 14.06 19.19 1.93
CA LYS A 75 14.37 20.62 1.86
C LYS A 75 13.21 21.51 1.36
N GLY A 76 12.04 20.92 1.13
CA GLY A 76 10.89 21.61 0.53
C GLY A 76 10.66 21.22 -0.93
N TYR A 77 9.64 21.83 -1.53
CA TYR A 77 9.28 21.61 -2.92
C TYR A 77 10.26 22.35 -3.85
N ASP A 78 10.74 21.65 -4.86
CA ASP A 78 11.55 22.22 -5.96
C ASP A 78 10.84 21.90 -7.28
N SER A 79 10.47 22.95 -8.02
CA SER A 79 9.77 22.82 -9.30
C SER A 79 10.65 22.34 -10.44
N ASN A 80 11.97 22.32 -10.26
CA ASN A 80 12.92 21.88 -11.28
C ASN A 80 13.21 20.36 -11.21
N VAL A 81 12.68 19.67 -10.20
CA VAL A 81 12.85 18.22 -10.06
C VAL A 81 11.92 17.50 -11.03
N ASP A 82 12.50 16.62 -11.87
CA ASP A 82 11.73 15.68 -12.68
C ASP A 82 11.14 14.57 -11.79
N ALA A 83 9.80 14.56 -11.66
CA ALA A 83 9.06 13.58 -10.88
C ALA A 83 8.61 12.35 -11.70
N THR A 84 9.06 12.22 -12.95
CA THR A 84 8.72 11.10 -13.82
C THR A 84 9.34 9.81 -13.31
N ILE A 85 8.63 8.69 -13.47
CA ILE A 85 9.16 7.39 -13.08
C ILE A 85 10.12 6.88 -14.15
N ALA A 86 11.37 6.63 -13.77
CA ALA A 86 12.38 6.07 -14.64
C ALA A 86 12.01 4.65 -15.13
N ASN A 87 12.36 4.31 -16.37
CA ASN A 87 12.04 3.01 -16.96
C ASN A 87 12.71 1.86 -16.20
N GLU A 88 13.96 2.06 -15.76
CA GLU A 88 14.75 1.11 -14.97
C GLU A 88 14.08 0.81 -13.64
N PHE A 89 13.39 1.80 -13.06
CA PHE A 89 12.66 1.61 -11.81
C PHE A 89 11.48 0.66 -11.99
N THR A 90 10.68 0.84 -13.06
CA THR A 90 9.49 0.01 -13.31
C THR A 90 9.82 -1.40 -13.80
N THR A 91 10.86 -1.53 -14.62
CA THR A 91 11.21 -2.80 -15.28
C THR A 91 12.08 -3.69 -14.41
N SER A 92 12.92 -3.12 -13.55
CA SER A 92 13.90 -3.87 -12.76
C SER A 92 13.82 -3.53 -11.27
N ALA A 93 14.10 -2.29 -10.87
CA ALA A 93 14.37 -1.97 -9.47
C ALA A 93 13.17 -2.29 -8.55
N PHE A 94 11.96 -1.86 -8.90
CA PHE A 94 10.77 -2.07 -8.07
C PHE A 94 10.26 -3.52 -8.09
N ARG A 95 10.77 -4.36 -9.00
CA ARG A 95 10.44 -5.79 -9.08
C ARG A 95 11.23 -6.65 -8.09
N PHE A 96 12.17 -6.08 -7.33
CA PHE A 96 12.93 -6.81 -6.29
C PHE A 96 12.02 -7.59 -5.31
N GLY A 97 10.81 -7.06 -5.05
CA GLY A 97 9.81 -7.69 -4.21
C GLY A 97 9.36 -9.08 -4.68
N HIS A 98 9.46 -9.40 -5.98
CA HIS A 98 9.13 -10.74 -6.48
C HIS A 98 10.04 -11.83 -5.90
N GLY A 99 11.29 -11.51 -5.58
CA GLY A 99 12.20 -12.43 -4.89
C GLY A 99 11.80 -12.69 -3.43
N MET A 100 10.97 -11.83 -2.84
CA MET A 100 10.58 -11.86 -1.42
C MET A 100 9.22 -12.53 -1.18
N ILE A 101 8.53 -12.93 -2.24
CA ILE A 101 7.24 -13.62 -2.14
C ILE A 101 7.47 -15.06 -1.68
N GLU A 102 6.70 -15.46 -0.66
CA GLU A 102 6.65 -16.79 -0.09
C GLU A 102 5.32 -17.47 -0.41
N ASN A 103 5.30 -18.80 -0.50
CA ASN A 103 4.08 -19.55 -0.77
C ASN A 103 3.23 -19.75 0.51
N GLN A 104 2.69 -18.66 1.04
CA GLN A 104 1.82 -18.67 2.22
C GLN A 104 0.35 -18.43 1.83
N HIS A 105 -0.53 -19.29 2.34
CA HIS A 105 -1.97 -19.17 2.14
C HIS A 105 -2.67 -18.96 3.47
N PHE A 106 -3.39 -17.83 3.60
CA PHE A 106 -4.21 -17.52 4.77
C PHE A 106 -5.68 -17.50 4.37
N SER A 107 -6.49 -18.30 5.06
CA SER A 107 -7.93 -18.43 4.83
C SER A 107 -8.73 -17.74 5.95
N GLY A 108 -10.02 -17.49 5.71
CA GLY A 108 -10.94 -16.96 6.75
C GLY A 108 -11.20 -15.45 6.71
N GLY A 109 -10.81 -14.76 5.64
CA GLY A 109 -11.07 -13.32 5.46
C GLY A 109 -9.81 -12.46 5.49
N VAL A 110 -9.98 -11.14 5.64
CA VAL A 110 -8.84 -10.19 5.58
C VAL A 110 -8.03 -10.20 6.88
N ASP A 111 -8.65 -10.43 8.03
CA ASP A 111 -7.96 -10.33 9.32
C ASP A 111 -6.88 -11.41 9.50
N PRO A 112 -7.10 -12.70 9.15
CA PRO A 112 -6.05 -13.70 9.15
C PRO A 112 -4.90 -13.38 8.17
N ILE A 113 -5.21 -12.77 7.02
CA ILE A 113 -4.21 -12.34 6.02
C ILE A 113 -3.34 -11.23 6.61
N ILE A 114 -3.95 -10.17 7.18
CA ILE A 114 -3.21 -9.07 7.79
C ILE A 114 -2.37 -9.58 8.97
N ARG A 115 -2.94 -10.41 9.84
CA ARG A 115 -2.18 -11.01 10.95
C ARG A 115 -1.02 -11.83 10.42
N GLY A 116 -1.24 -12.66 9.40
CA GLY A 116 -0.22 -13.41 8.69
C GLY A 116 0.93 -12.50 8.26
N PHE A 117 0.66 -11.45 7.48
CA PHE A 117 1.66 -10.49 7.03
C PHE A 117 2.41 -9.76 8.15
N MET A 118 1.77 -9.55 9.32
CA MET A 118 2.42 -8.91 10.46
C MET A 118 3.29 -9.89 11.27
N SER A 119 2.98 -11.18 11.27
CA SER A 119 3.66 -12.19 12.10
C SER A 119 4.66 -13.07 11.35
N THR A 120 4.59 -13.14 10.02
CA THR A 120 5.49 -13.99 9.24
C THR A 120 6.73 -13.24 8.78
N ALA A 121 7.88 -13.93 8.85
CA ALA A 121 9.12 -13.40 8.34
C ALA A 121 9.09 -13.32 6.81
N VAL A 122 9.69 -12.25 6.27
CA VAL A 122 9.80 -12.03 4.83
C VAL A 122 10.93 -12.91 4.27
N LYS A 123 10.68 -13.53 3.10
CA LYS A 123 11.67 -14.35 2.40
C LYS A 123 12.82 -13.50 1.86
N ARG A 124 14.04 -14.01 1.95
CA ARG A 124 15.23 -13.36 1.37
C ARG A 124 15.16 -13.36 -0.17
N PRO A 125 15.57 -12.27 -0.85
CA PRO A 125 15.35 -12.08 -2.28
C PRO A 125 16.23 -12.91 -3.24
N HIS A 126 16.93 -13.95 -2.77
CA HIS A 126 17.96 -14.64 -3.57
C HIS A 126 17.41 -15.50 -4.73
N ARG A 127 16.22 -16.11 -4.57
CA ARG A 127 15.62 -16.97 -5.61
C ARG A 127 14.10 -16.80 -5.60
N MET A 128 13.47 -16.72 -6.77
CA MET A 128 12.01 -16.73 -6.89
C MET A 128 11.43 -18.10 -6.51
N THR A 129 10.23 -18.12 -5.94
CA THR A 129 9.55 -19.38 -5.60
C THR A 129 8.93 -20.03 -6.84
N PRO A 130 8.77 -21.37 -6.87
CA PRO A 130 8.04 -22.08 -7.92
C PRO A 130 6.61 -21.56 -8.13
N ALA A 131 5.99 -21.03 -7.07
CA ALA A 131 4.69 -20.37 -7.15
C ALA A 131 4.68 -19.21 -8.17
N ILE A 132 5.81 -18.52 -8.36
CA ILE A 132 5.93 -17.45 -9.35
C ILE A 132 6.57 -17.95 -10.64
N THR A 133 7.61 -18.78 -10.57
CA THR A 133 8.33 -19.19 -11.78
C THR A 133 7.56 -20.17 -12.64
N GLU A 134 6.67 -20.98 -12.05
CA GLU A 134 6.01 -22.09 -12.73
C GLU A 134 4.48 -22.04 -12.65
N LYS A 135 3.91 -21.36 -11.64
CA LYS A 135 2.47 -21.44 -11.31
C LYS A 135 1.78 -20.08 -11.18
N MET A 136 2.32 -19.04 -11.82
CA MET A 136 1.87 -17.66 -11.63
C MET A 136 0.40 -17.45 -12.00
N PHE A 137 -0.13 -18.22 -12.96
CA PHE A 137 -1.48 -18.06 -13.50
C PHE A 137 -2.31 -19.35 -13.57
N GLY A 138 -1.81 -20.45 -13.00
CA GLY A 138 -2.41 -21.78 -13.13
C GLY A 138 -1.70 -22.62 -14.17
#